data_AF-B8ACS8-F1
#
_entry.id   AF-B8ACS8-F1
#
_cell.length_a   1.000
_cell.length_b   1.000
_cell.length_c   1.000
_cell.angle_alpha   90.00
_cell.angle_beta   90.00
_cell.angle_gamma   90.00
#
_symmetry.space_group_name_H-M   'P 1'
#
loop_
_entity.id
_entity.type
_entity.pdbx_description
1 polymer ?
#
loop_
_entity_poly.entity_id
_entity_poly.type
_entity_poly.pdbx_seq_one_letter_code
_entity_poly.pdbx_strand_id
1 'polypeptide(L)'
;MATFFRSANLASRVFDRQFLSPRPGATVNTVRQFYENLVPSYTICDIDCPDYSFRKFTDDGNYLVAFSRNHQDLIVYRPIWPTFSCNEPCDSHDLPPKAKKFDSFFKQLYSISLASSNEYICKDFFLYMECHQFGLFATSTAQSNDSSATEGAIHGVPSIEKITFYLVRLDDGAILDEKAFRNDFINLAHSIGAYLYEIQATLLKYAKLVHFARKMMSYFSIHMVRKITDHVVSEIWLSFHIEKEIIAQAARGVSFLPGIKQRLLSFIFRKTWNEESDQTLRVQHLKKKFYFHFQDYVDLIIWKVSRSTEQNLAFFAVYNMETTDIVSLYQNSSEELYSLFEYFYDHFHTNPQNSSHGNFISSHSNNVHALDQLRTIKNKANSTSQQFVKKMMASLPYTCQSQSPSPYFDLSLFRYDEKLISAIDRHRHCTEHPIKFISVKQPNVVKFKIKPGSDSGASDSRAKRISSFLFHPFFPLALSIQQTYMQPTVVNLHFRR
;
A
#
# COMPACT_ATOMS: atom_id res chain seq x y z
N MET A 1 -23.21 -13.64 37.78
CA MET A 1 -21.91 -13.35 37.14
C MET A 1 -21.72 -11.85 37.13
N ALA A 2 -20.90 -11.31 38.04
CA ALA A 2 -20.64 -9.88 38.11
C ALA A 2 -19.87 -9.43 36.86
N THR A 3 -20.52 -8.61 36.03
CA THR A 3 -19.83 -7.75 35.07
C THR A 3 -18.96 -6.79 35.88
N PHE A 4 -17.67 -7.09 36.05
CA PHE A 4 -16.71 -6.10 36.53
C PHE A 4 -16.75 -4.93 35.55
N PHE A 5 -17.35 -3.81 35.97
CA PHE A 5 -17.17 -2.53 35.30
C PHE A 5 -15.67 -2.24 35.29
N ARG A 6 -15.01 -2.45 34.15
CA ARG A 6 -13.59 -2.13 34.02
C ARG A 6 -13.46 -0.61 34.16
N SER A 7 -12.58 -0.17 35.05
CA SER A 7 -12.33 1.24 35.28
C SER A 7 -11.94 1.95 33.99
N ALA A 8 -12.46 3.16 33.78
CA ALA A 8 -12.02 4.05 32.70
C ALA A 8 -10.72 4.79 33.07
N ASN A 9 -10.27 4.68 34.33
CA ASN A 9 -9.03 5.29 34.79
C ASN A 9 -7.83 4.61 34.13
N LEU A 10 -7.00 5.41 33.44
CA LEU A 10 -5.87 4.90 32.67
C LEU A 10 -4.81 4.23 33.57
N ALA A 11 -4.52 4.80 34.75
CA ALA A 11 -3.56 4.23 35.67
C ALA A 11 -4.00 2.84 36.15
N SER A 12 -5.27 2.70 36.57
CA SER A 12 -5.86 1.39 36.92
C SER A 12 -5.74 0.40 35.76
N ARG A 13 -6.00 0.82 34.52
CA ARG A 13 -5.88 -0.04 33.34
C ARG A 13 -4.44 -0.44 33.01
N VAL A 14 -3.47 0.42 33.30
CA VAL A 14 -2.04 0.10 33.19
C VAL A 14 -1.64 -0.92 34.25
N PHE A 15 -2.06 -0.72 35.51
CA PHE A 15 -1.85 -1.69 36.59
C PHE A 15 -2.47 -3.04 36.27
N ASP A 16 -3.73 -3.07 35.81
CA ASP A 16 -4.39 -4.31 35.38
C ASP A 16 -3.57 -5.02 34.30
N ARG A 17 -3.01 -4.29 33.33
CA ARG A 17 -2.18 -4.87 32.25
C ARG A 17 -0.82 -5.38 32.75
N GLN A 18 -0.22 -4.72 33.74
CA GLN A 18 1.09 -5.10 34.28
C GLN A 18 1.01 -6.29 35.23
N PHE A 19 -0.04 -6.36 36.05
CA PHE A 19 -0.14 -7.31 37.15
C PHE A 19 -1.11 -8.47 36.86
N LEU A 20 -2.07 -8.32 35.95
CA LEU A 20 -3.01 -9.39 35.61
C LEU A 20 -2.60 -10.07 34.30
N SER A 21 -2.33 -11.37 34.39
CA SER A 21 -2.17 -12.19 33.20
C SER A 21 -3.53 -12.37 32.51
N PRO A 22 -3.65 -12.05 31.21
CA PRO A 22 -4.86 -12.33 30.46
C PRO A 22 -5.08 -13.85 30.39
N ARG A 23 -6.35 -14.26 30.26
CA ARG A 23 -6.68 -15.66 29.98
C ARG A 23 -5.93 -16.12 28.71
N PRO A 24 -5.53 -17.40 28.60
CA PRO A 24 -4.93 -17.93 27.38
C PRO A 24 -5.77 -17.55 26.14
N GLY A 25 -5.13 -17.02 25.10
CA GLY A 25 -5.79 -16.56 23.88
C GLY A 25 -6.50 -15.20 23.96
N ALA A 26 -6.55 -14.54 25.13
CA ALA A 26 -7.26 -13.27 25.30
C ALA A 26 -6.35 -12.02 25.26
N THR A 27 -5.05 -12.19 25.03
CA THR A 27 -4.06 -11.10 25.06
C THR A 27 -4.38 -9.98 24.08
N VAL A 28 -4.61 -10.31 22.81
CA VAL A 28 -4.91 -9.33 21.75
C VAL A 28 -6.16 -8.52 22.09
N ASN A 29 -7.24 -9.18 22.51
CA ASN A 29 -8.47 -8.50 22.90
C ASN A 29 -8.28 -7.64 24.16
N THR A 30 -7.45 -8.07 25.11
CA THR A 30 -7.14 -7.28 26.31
C THR A 30 -6.37 -6.01 25.95
N VAL A 31 -5.40 -6.11 25.03
CA VAL A 31 -4.66 -4.96 24.51
C VAL A 31 -5.56 -4.02 23.71
N ARG A 32 -6.40 -4.55 22.80
CA ARG A 32 -7.41 -3.75 22.05
C ARG A 32 -8.25 -2.89 22.99
N GLN A 33 -8.78 -3.49 24.05
CA GLN A 33 -9.62 -2.77 25.01
C GLN A 33 -8.90 -1.66 25.78
N PHE A 34 -7.57 -1.67 25.84
CA PHE A 34 -6.82 -0.58 26.45
C PHE A 34 -6.91 0.71 25.60
N TYR A 35 -6.89 0.57 24.27
CA TYR A 35 -7.01 1.69 23.34
C TYR A 35 -8.39 2.36 23.34
N GLU A 36 -9.42 1.74 23.93
CA GLU A 36 -10.72 2.40 24.20
C GLU A 36 -10.61 3.55 25.22
N ASN A 37 -9.51 3.61 25.98
CA ASN A 37 -9.25 4.63 27.02
C ASN A 37 -7.96 5.42 26.76
N LEU A 38 -7.00 4.84 26.05
CA LEU A 38 -5.82 5.54 25.56
C LEU A 38 -6.11 6.16 24.20
N VAL A 39 -6.79 7.31 24.19
CA VAL A 39 -7.18 8.05 22.98
C VAL A 39 -6.61 9.47 22.99
N PRO A 40 -6.40 10.11 21.82
CA PRO A 40 -6.12 11.54 21.74
C PRO A 40 -7.20 12.36 22.46
N SER A 41 -6.79 13.33 23.27
CA SER A 41 -7.68 14.19 24.07
C SER A 41 -7.44 15.69 23.86
N TYR A 42 -6.36 16.06 23.19
CA TYR A 42 -5.95 17.44 22.96
C TYR A 42 -5.53 17.63 21.49
N THR A 43 -5.67 18.85 20.97
CA THR A 43 -5.24 19.20 19.61
C THR A 43 -4.53 20.53 19.61
N ILE A 44 -3.34 20.57 19.02
CA ILE A 44 -2.64 21.81 18.66
C ILE A 44 -2.89 22.01 17.17
N CYS A 45 -3.62 23.08 16.85
CA CYS A 45 -3.86 23.47 15.46
C CYS A 45 -2.71 24.30 14.92
N ASP A 46 -2.43 24.15 13.63
CA ASP A 46 -1.44 24.94 12.88
C ASP A 46 -0.08 25.00 13.60
N ILE A 47 0.50 23.83 13.82
CA ILE A 47 1.82 23.70 14.45
C ILE A 47 2.89 24.26 13.50
N ASP A 48 3.83 25.02 14.04
CA ASP A 48 4.98 25.54 13.31
C ASP A 48 5.88 24.35 12.92
N CYS A 49 5.77 23.93 11.66
CA CYS A 49 6.46 22.78 11.10
C CYS A 49 7.17 23.12 9.78
N PRO A 50 8.27 22.43 9.46
CA PRO A 50 8.90 22.58 8.17
C PRO A 50 7.95 22.18 7.03
N ASP A 51 8.07 22.84 5.88
CA ASP A 51 7.27 22.57 4.69
C ASP A 51 7.76 21.28 3.99
N TYR A 52 7.51 20.15 4.64
CA TYR A 52 7.90 18.82 4.21
C TYR A 52 6.68 17.96 3.86
N SER A 53 6.89 17.01 2.97
CA SER A 53 5.92 15.97 2.66
C SER A 53 6.06 14.81 3.65
N PHE A 54 5.30 14.85 4.74
CA PHE A 54 5.24 13.75 5.71
C PHE A 54 4.59 12.51 5.09
N ARG A 55 5.32 11.39 5.06
CA ARG A 55 4.92 10.17 4.36
C ARG A 55 4.10 9.23 5.23
N LYS A 56 4.74 8.61 6.23
CA LYS A 56 4.12 7.68 7.19
C LYS A 56 5.04 7.40 8.38
N PHE A 57 4.45 6.87 9.45
CA PHE A 57 5.19 6.19 10.52
C PHE A 57 5.63 4.80 10.07
N THR A 58 6.75 4.31 10.59
CA THR A 58 7.07 2.88 10.56
C THR A 58 6.11 2.11 11.48
N ASP A 59 5.84 0.83 11.21
CA ASP A 59 4.87 0.05 11.99
C ASP A 59 5.29 -0.18 13.45
N ASP A 60 6.59 -0.08 13.74
CA ASP A 60 7.16 -0.07 15.09
C ASP A 60 7.08 1.31 15.77
N GLY A 61 6.61 2.34 15.06
CA GLY A 61 6.38 3.69 15.58
C GLY A 61 7.64 4.48 15.90
N ASN A 62 8.82 3.90 15.68
CA ASN A 62 10.08 4.53 16.08
C ASN A 62 10.47 5.71 15.18
N TYR A 63 9.96 5.72 13.94
CA TYR A 63 10.33 6.70 12.93
C TYR A 63 9.11 7.30 12.23
N LEU A 64 9.17 8.61 11.99
CA LEU A 64 8.31 9.32 11.05
C LEU A 64 9.16 9.72 9.83
N VAL A 65 8.77 9.23 8.65
CA VAL A 65 9.47 9.49 7.40
C VAL A 65 8.84 10.68 6.69
N ALA A 66 9.68 11.60 6.21
CA ALA A 66 9.27 12.77 5.44
C ALA A 66 10.23 13.02 4.28
N PHE A 67 9.76 13.77 3.29
CA PHE A 67 10.57 14.22 2.16
C PHE A 67 10.59 15.75 2.11
N SER A 68 11.70 16.31 1.67
CA SER A 68 11.82 17.75 1.46
C SER A 68 10.81 18.25 0.43
N ARG A 69 10.53 19.57 0.43
CA ARG A 69 9.58 20.19 -0.51
C ARG A 69 9.95 19.98 -1.98
N ASN A 70 11.25 20.02 -2.27
CA ASN A 70 11.79 19.76 -3.61
C ASN A 70 11.91 18.27 -3.92
N HIS A 71 11.50 17.38 -3.01
CA HIS A 71 11.58 15.94 -3.15
C HIS A 71 13.00 15.45 -3.49
N GLN A 72 14.04 16.00 -2.86
CA GLN A 72 15.43 15.57 -3.06
C GLN A 72 16.02 14.90 -1.81
N ASP A 73 15.56 15.32 -0.64
CA ASP A 73 16.10 14.85 0.63
C ASP A 73 15.08 13.96 1.36
N LEU A 74 15.58 12.86 1.91
CA LEU A 74 14.90 12.04 2.90
C LEU A 74 15.19 12.64 4.28
N ILE A 75 14.12 12.88 5.06
CA ILE A 75 14.20 13.32 6.44
C ILE A 75 13.52 12.28 7.33
N VAL A 76 14.23 11.85 8.37
CA VAL A 76 13.70 10.87 9.33
C VAL A 76 13.67 11.50 10.72
N TYR A 77 12.51 11.42 11.35
CA TYR A 77 12.25 11.93 12.68
C TYR A 77 12.01 10.80 13.67
N ARG A 78 12.42 11.02 14.92
CA ARG A 78 12.03 10.22 16.07
C ARG A 78 10.89 10.91 16.83
N PRO A 79 9.74 10.26 17.04
CA PRO A 79 8.72 10.77 17.94
C PRO A 79 9.27 10.84 19.37
N ILE A 80 9.27 12.03 19.96
CA ILE A 80 9.74 12.29 21.34
C ILE A 80 8.64 12.82 22.25
N TRP A 81 7.43 12.99 21.72
CA TRP A 81 6.28 13.49 22.47
C TRP A 81 6.06 12.84 23.87
N PRO A 82 6.21 11.51 24.06
CA PRO A 82 6.03 10.91 25.40
C PRO A 82 7.01 11.46 26.45
N THR A 83 8.13 12.04 26.02
CA THR A 83 9.15 12.67 26.89
C THR A 83 8.97 14.17 27.04
N PHE A 84 7.92 14.74 26.45
CA PHE A 84 7.62 16.16 26.58
C PHE A 84 7.17 16.48 28.01
N SER A 85 8.11 16.95 28.83
CA SER A 85 7.85 17.49 30.17
C SER A 85 7.89 19.02 30.13
N CYS A 86 6.78 19.67 30.48
CA CYS A 86 6.77 21.10 30.74
C CYS A 86 7.34 21.32 32.15
N ASN A 87 8.60 21.73 32.26
CA ASN A 87 9.22 22.11 33.54
C ASN A 87 8.95 23.58 33.91
N GLU A 88 8.24 24.32 33.06
CA GLU A 88 7.86 25.71 33.31
C GLU A 88 6.60 25.76 34.18
N PRO A 89 6.50 26.69 35.15
CA PRO A 89 5.30 26.90 35.95
C PRO A 89 4.20 27.44 35.05
N CYS A 90 3.47 26.54 34.41
CA CYS A 90 2.36 26.86 33.53
C CYS A 90 1.07 26.75 34.33
N ASP A 91 0.17 27.73 34.18
CA ASP A 91 -1.21 27.61 34.64
C ASP A 91 -1.78 26.29 34.10
N SER A 92 -2.50 25.55 34.95
CA SER A 92 -2.84 24.13 34.78
C SER A 92 -3.55 23.74 33.47
N HIS A 93 -3.94 24.71 32.65
CA HIS A 93 -4.74 24.52 31.43
C HIS A 93 -4.01 24.79 30.12
N ASP A 94 -2.94 25.59 30.09
CA ASP A 94 -2.26 25.91 28.82
C ASP A 94 -0.98 25.09 28.63
N LEU A 95 -0.56 24.96 27.36
CA LEU A 95 0.72 24.35 27.00
C LEU A 95 1.77 25.45 26.81
N PRO A 96 3.05 25.19 27.11
CA PRO A 96 4.09 26.19 26.92
C PRO A 96 4.16 26.60 25.44
N PRO A 97 4.54 27.85 25.11
CA PRO A 97 4.61 28.32 23.73
C PRO A 97 5.45 27.43 22.81
N LYS A 98 6.50 26.77 23.37
CA LYS A 98 7.34 25.81 22.66
C LYS A 98 6.55 24.61 22.11
N ALA A 99 5.42 24.24 22.71
CA ALA A 99 4.53 23.17 22.22
C ALA A 99 3.91 23.50 20.85
N LYS A 100 3.93 24.76 20.40
CA LYS A 100 3.52 25.09 19.03
C LYS A 100 4.57 24.76 17.96
N LYS A 101 5.75 24.26 18.35
CA LYS A 101 6.82 23.86 17.41
C LYS A 101 6.80 22.36 17.17
N PHE A 102 6.96 21.96 15.92
CA PHE A 102 7.06 20.54 15.51
C PHE A 102 8.16 19.79 16.26
N ASP A 103 9.31 20.45 16.49
CA ASP A 103 10.46 19.90 17.20
C ASP A 103 10.20 19.51 18.66
N SER A 104 9.09 19.96 19.24
CA SER A 104 8.65 19.54 20.57
C SER A 104 8.10 18.12 20.60
N PHE A 105 7.67 17.60 19.44
CA PHE A 105 7.06 16.27 19.31
C PHE A 105 7.93 15.31 18.52
N PHE A 106 8.78 15.84 17.64
CA PHE A 106 9.60 15.06 16.72
C PHE A 106 11.04 15.59 16.72
N LYS A 107 12.00 14.72 17.03
CA LYS A 107 13.42 15.04 16.89
C LYS A 107 13.89 14.60 15.51
N GLN A 108 14.37 15.53 14.68
CA GLN A 108 15.05 15.15 13.44
C GLN A 108 16.30 14.33 13.78
N LEU A 109 16.43 13.14 13.19
CA LEU A 109 17.61 12.30 13.36
C LEU A 109 18.68 12.67 12.32
N TYR A 110 18.28 12.73 11.06
CA TYR A 110 19.14 13.09 9.94
C TYR A 110 18.31 13.59 8.76
N SER A 111 19.00 14.21 7.81
CA SER A 111 18.51 14.55 6.48
C SER A 111 19.59 14.15 5.48
N ILE A 112 19.24 13.30 4.51
CA ILE A 112 20.17 12.81 3.48
C ILE A 112 19.59 13.08 2.10
N SER A 113 20.46 13.44 1.15
CA SER A 113 20.04 13.64 -0.24
C SER A 113 20.00 12.30 -0.96
N LEU A 114 18.83 11.92 -1.48
CA LEU A 114 18.66 10.71 -2.29
C LEU A 114 18.59 11.03 -3.79
N ALA A 115 18.19 12.25 -4.14
CA ALA A 115 18.06 12.70 -5.52
C ALA A 115 18.96 13.90 -5.78
N SER A 116 19.54 13.96 -6.97
CA SER A 116 20.33 15.11 -7.41
C SER A 116 19.91 15.55 -8.81
N SER A 117 20.23 16.78 -9.17
CA SER A 117 19.96 17.33 -10.51
C SER A 117 18.47 17.30 -10.89
N ASN A 118 18.10 16.54 -11.93
CA ASN A 118 16.75 16.40 -12.47
C ASN A 118 15.98 15.20 -11.90
N GLU A 119 16.52 14.51 -10.90
CA GLU A 119 15.84 13.42 -10.20
C GLU A 119 15.03 13.93 -9.01
N TYR A 120 13.92 13.25 -8.74
CA TYR A 120 13.06 13.50 -7.60
C TYR A 120 12.71 12.19 -6.90
N ILE A 121 12.65 12.20 -5.58
CA ILE A 121 12.11 11.12 -4.75
C ILE A 121 10.67 10.87 -5.17
N CYS A 122 10.35 9.60 -5.44
CA CYS A 122 8.99 9.15 -5.68
C CYS A 122 8.18 9.27 -4.38
N LYS A 123 7.56 10.42 -4.14
CA LYS A 123 6.91 10.78 -2.86
C LYS A 123 5.87 9.80 -2.32
N ASP A 124 5.27 8.98 -3.19
CA ASP A 124 4.26 7.99 -2.78
C ASP A 124 4.85 6.59 -2.52
N PHE A 125 6.15 6.41 -2.77
CA PHE A 125 6.87 5.15 -2.65
C PHE A 125 7.77 5.14 -1.41
N PHE A 126 7.40 4.28 -0.45
CA PHE A 126 8.25 3.94 0.69
C PHE A 126 7.80 2.58 1.22
N LEU A 127 8.73 1.62 1.23
CA LEU A 127 8.53 0.30 1.83
C LEU A 127 9.60 0.11 2.91
N TYR A 128 9.30 -0.60 3.99
CA TYR A 128 10.30 -1.01 4.98
C TYR A 128 10.31 -2.52 5.16
N MET A 129 11.43 -3.06 5.61
CA MET A 129 11.56 -4.49 5.89
C MET A 129 10.88 -4.86 7.22
N GLU A 130 10.58 -6.15 7.45
CA GLU A 130 9.94 -6.63 8.71
C GLU A 130 10.74 -6.30 9.98
N CYS A 131 12.06 -6.14 9.87
CA CYS A 131 12.90 -5.71 11.00
C CYS A 131 12.76 -4.22 11.34
N HIS A 132 12.05 -3.43 10.52
CA HIS A 132 11.85 -1.98 10.66
C HIS A 132 13.14 -1.14 10.75
N GLN A 133 14.30 -1.75 10.46
CA GLN A 133 15.61 -1.11 10.46
C GLN A 133 16.00 -0.56 9.09
N PHE A 134 15.39 -1.06 8.01
CA PHE A 134 15.74 -0.68 6.65
C PHE A 134 14.52 -0.22 5.87
N GLY A 135 14.69 0.87 5.12
CA GLY A 135 13.72 1.45 4.21
C GLY A 135 14.18 1.33 2.76
N LEU A 136 13.26 0.99 1.87
CA LEU A 136 13.41 1.04 0.43
C LEU A 136 12.73 2.30 -0.11
N PHE A 137 13.53 3.15 -0.73
CA PHE A 137 13.13 4.40 -1.35
C PHE A 137 13.41 4.34 -2.85
N ALA A 138 12.85 5.28 -3.60
CA ALA A 138 13.16 5.41 -5.02
C ALA A 138 13.17 6.86 -5.47
N THR A 139 14.04 7.16 -6.44
CA THR A 139 14.04 8.40 -7.21
C THR A 139 13.74 8.10 -8.67
N SER A 140 13.22 9.10 -9.37
CA SER A 140 12.97 9.04 -10.80
C SER A 140 13.22 10.38 -11.46
N THR A 141 13.71 10.37 -12.69
CA THR A 141 13.64 11.54 -13.57
C THR A 141 12.19 11.80 -14.02
N ALA A 142 11.94 12.97 -14.61
CA ALA A 142 10.64 13.28 -15.18
C ALA A 142 10.27 12.28 -16.30
N GLN A 143 8.98 11.96 -16.41
CA GLN A 143 8.47 11.08 -17.46
C GLN A 143 8.64 11.73 -18.83
N SER A 144 9.18 11.00 -19.80
CA SER A 144 9.21 11.38 -21.20
C SER A 144 8.09 10.65 -21.96
N ASN A 145 7.35 11.41 -22.78
CA ASN A 145 6.34 10.85 -23.67
C ASN A 145 6.92 10.38 -25.02
N ASP A 146 8.23 10.55 -25.23
CA ASP A 146 8.92 10.04 -26.40
C ASP A 146 9.01 8.51 -26.31
N SER A 147 8.08 7.85 -26.98
CA SER A 147 7.95 6.39 -27.07
C SER A 147 8.94 5.75 -28.05
N SER A 148 9.93 6.51 -28.55
CA SER A 148 10.87 6.04 -29.55
C SER A 148 12.17 5.54 -28.91
N ALA A 149 12.60 4.35 -29.36
CA ALA A 149 13.94 3.79 -29.21
C ALA A 149 14.26 2.87 -28.01
N THR A 150 13.31 2.05 -27.52
CA THR A 150 13.71 0.79 -26.88
C THR A 150 13.03 -0.40 -27.56
N GLU A 151 13.83 -1.33 -28.06
CA GLU A 151 13.37 -2.56 -28.72
C GLU A 151 12.44 -3.35 -27.77
N GLY A 152 11.16 -3.46 -28.12
CA GLY A 152 10.13 -4.11 -27.29
C GLY A 152 9.27 -3.20 -26.40
N ALA A 153 9.37 -1.87 -26.51
CA ALA A 153 8.49 -0.93 -25.81
C ALA A 153 7.04 -1.01 -26.34
N ILE A 154 6.06 -0.99 -25.44
CA ILE A 154 4.63 -1.03 -25.78
C ILE A 154 4.16 0.40 -26.07
N HIS A 155 3.47 0.59 -27.19
CA HIS A 155 2.90 1.88 -27.58
C HIS A 155 1.95 2.42 -26.49
N GLY A 156 2.17 3.66 -26.05
CA GLY A 156 1.33 4.32 -25.04
C GLY A 156 1.77 4.15 -23.58
N VAL A 157 2.83 3.38 -23.29
CA VAL A 157 3.45 3.35 -21.96
C VAL A 157 4.55 4.42 -21.89
N PRO A 158 4.54 5.33 -20.89
CA PRO A 158 5.59 6.32 -20.72
C PRO A 158 6.97 5.67 -20.53
N SER A 159 8.04 6.40 -20.84
CA SER A 159 9.41 6.01 -20.50
C SER A 159 9.95 6.91 -19.40
N ILE A 160 10.76 6.36 -18.49
CA ILE A 160 11.55 7.14 -17.53
C ILE A 160 13.02 6.85 -17.81
N GLU A 161 13.79 7.93 -18.02
CA GLU A 161 15.22 7.84 -18.34
C GLU A 161 15.98 7.08 -17.24
N LYS A 162 15.71 7.39 -15.97
CA LYS A 162 16.36 6.74 -14.84
C LYS A 162 15.44 6.63 -13.63
N ILE A 163 15.33 5.43 -13.07
CA ILE A 163 14.69 5.13 -11.78
C ILE A 163 15.73 4.48 -10.88
N THR A 164 16.01 5.04 -9.70
CA THR A 164 16.99 4.49 -8.77
C THR A 164 16.31 4.06 -7.48
N PHE A 165 16.53 2.82 -7.03
CA PHE A 165 16.11 2.37 -5.72
C PHE A 165 17.26 2.50 -4.73
N TYR A 166 16.95 2.94 -3.51
CA TYR A 166 17.90 3.10 -2.42
C TYR A 166 17.48 2.25 -1.23
N LEU A 167 18.40 1.44 -0.72
CA LEU A 167 18.26 0.77 0.56
C LEU A 167 18.94 1.62 1.63
N VAL A 168 18.15 2.14 2.56
CA VAL A 168 18.62 3.06 3.61
C VAL A 168 18.41 2.43 4.97
N ARG A 169 19.42 2.49 5.85
CA ARG A 169 19.28 2.15 7.25
C ARG A 169 18.61 3.31 8.00
N LEU A 170 17.49 3.03 8.66
CA LEU A 170 16.61 4.06 9.21
C LEU A 170 17.15 4.70 10.50
N ASP A 171 18.10 4.06 11.19
CA ASP A 171 18.66 4.55 12.46
C ASP A 171 19.59 5.75 12.29
N ASP A 172 20.43 5.75 11.25
CA ASP A 172 21.48 6.74 11.02
C ASP A 172 21.51 7.32 9.60
N GLY A 173 20.68 6.81 8.69
CA GLY A 173 20.57 7.32 7.32
C GLY A 173 21.64 6.79 6.38
N ALA A 174 22.41 5.75 6.77
CA ALA A 174 23.38 5.15 5.88
C ALA A 174 22.69 4.53 4.65
N ILE A 175 23.11 4.96 3.46
CA ILE A 175 22.73 4.32 2.19
C ILE A 175 23.57 3.05 2.07
N LEU A 176 22.90 1.90 2.15
CA LEU A 176 23.56 0.60 2.14
C LEU A 176 23.74 0.04 0.74
N ASP A 177 22.79 0.34 -0.14
CA ASP A 177 22.83 -0.10 -1.53
C ASP A 177 21.98 0.82 -2.41
N GLU A 178 22.34 0.89 -3.69
CA GLU A 178 21.58 1.62 -4.70
C GLU A 178 21.52 0.83 -5.99
N LYS A 179 20.43 1.02 -6.73
CA LYS A 179 20.32 0.44 -8.06
C LYS A 179 19.44 1.25 -8.98
N ALA A 180 20.08 1.69 -10.06
CA ALA A 180 19.43 2.37 -11.17
C ALA A 180 18.93 1.39 -12.25
N PHE A 181 17.73 1.67 -12.74
CA PHE A 181 17.13 1.18 -13.98
C PHE A 181 17.11 2.35 -14.97
N ARG A 182 17.54 2.11 -16.21
CA ARG A 182 17.58 3.14 -17.26
C ARG A 182 16.62 2.80 -18.39
N ASN A 183 16.00 3.83 -18.96
CA ASN A 183 15.03 3.73 -20.06
C ASN A 183 13.96 2.67 -19.74
N ASP A 184 13.40 2.77 -18.54
CA ASP A 184 12.46 1.81 -17.99
C ASP A 184 11.24 2.53 -17.40
N PHE A 185 10.14 1.81 -17.16
CA PHE A 185 8.97 2.36 -16.51
C PHE A 185 8.48 1.40 -15.43
N ILE A 186 8.59 1.87 -14.19
CA ILE A 186 8.05 1.20 -13.01
C ILE A 186 7.08 2.19 -12.38
N ASN A 187 5.80 1.82 -12.31
CA ASN A 187 4.80 2.68 -11.69
C ASN A 187 4.95 2.68 -10.17
N LEU A 188 5.71 3.62 -9.63
CA LEU A 188 5.97 3.74 -8.20
C LEU A 188 4.90 4.52 -7.43
N ALA A 189 3.94 5.15 -8.13
CA ALA A 189 2.84 5.83 -7.46
C ALA A 189 2.08 4.84 -6.58
N HIS A 190 1.92 5.17 -5.30
CA HIS A 190 1.30 4.31 -4.29
C HIS A 190 1.87 2.87 -4.28
N SER A 191 3.18 2.72 -4.45
CA SER A 191 3.91 1.45 -4.47
C SER A 191 3.29 0.37 -5.36
N ILE A 192 2.70 0.78 -6.49
CA ILE A 192 1.96 -0.10 -7.40
C ILE A 192 2.88 -1.10 -8.13
N GLY A 193 4.08 -0.67 -8.51
CA GLY A 193 5.02 -1.45 -9.32
C GLY A 193 6.07 -2.21 -8.52
N ALA A 194 6.00 -2.15 -7.19
CA ALA A 194 7.00 -2.69 -6.28
C ALA A 194 6.33 -3.36 -5.07
N TYR A 195 6.62 -4.65 -4.89
CA TYR A 195 6.03 -5.50 -3.87
C TYR A 195 7.10 -6.08 -2.98
N LEU A 196 6.91 -6.05 -1.66
CA LEU A 196 7.78 -6.73 -0.71
C LEU A 196 7.04 -7.94 -0.11
N TYR A 197 7.62 -9.13 -0.22
CA TYR A 197 7.08 -10.36 0.38
C TYR A 197 8.19 -11.04 1.20
N GLU A 198 7.99 -11.13 2.52
CA GLU A 198 8.93 -11.60 3.55
C GLU A 198 10.28 -10.86 3.51
N ILE A 199 11.10 -11.18 2.51
CA ILE A 199 12.48 -10.76 2.32
C ILE A 199 12.75 -10.35 0.86
N GLN A 200 11.80 -10.56 -0.05
CA GLN A 200 11.98 -10.37 -1.49
C GLN A 200 11.17 -9.19 -2.00
N ALA A 201 11.86 -8.24 -2.64
CA ALA A 201 11.23 -7.20 -3.42
C ALA A 201 11.03 -7.69 -4.87
N THR A 202 9.82 -7.52 -5.42
CA THR A 202 9.49 -7.84 -6.81
C THR A 202 9.05 -6.57 -7.52
N LEU A 203 9.68 -6.32 -8.67
CA LEU A 203 9.37 -5.21 -9.56
C LEU A 203 8.70 -5.75 -10.83
N LEU A 204 7.64 -5.07 -11.24
CA LEU A 204 6.97 -5.33 -12.51
C LEU A 204 7.57 -4.39 -13.56
N LYS A 205 8.46 -4.91 -14.38
CA LYS A 205 9.06 -4.22 -15.54
C LYS A 205 8.27 -4.61 -16.79
N TYR A 206 8.25 -3.77 -17.84
CA TYR A 206 7.62 -4.04 -19.16
C TYR A 206 7.57 -5.53 -19.54
N ALA A 207 6.47 -6.21 -19.22
CA ALA A 207 6.30 -7.64 -19.47
C ALA A 207 7.45 -8.56 -18.96
N LYS A 208 8.24 -8.15 -17.95
CA LYS A 208 9.34 -8.90 -17.35
C LYS A 208 9.29 -8.74 -15.82
N LEU A 209 9.15 -9.87 -15.11
CA LEU A 209 9.22 -9.89 -13.65
C LEU A 209 10.70 -9.81 -13.22
N VAL A 210 11.03 -8.90 -12.33
CA VAL A 210 12.39 -8.72 -11.80
C VAL A 210 12.34 -8.85 -10.27
N HIS A 211 12.97 -9.88 -9.72
CA HIS A 211 13.17 -10.02 -8.27
C HIS A 211 14.45 -9.31 -7.85
N PHE A 212 14.44 -8.63 -6.70
CA PHE A 212 15.45 -7.60 -6.43
C PHE A 212 16.06 -7.58 -5.02
N ALA A 213 15.51 -8.29 -4.05
CA ALA A 213 16.09 -8.31 -2.70
C ALA A 213 16.13 -9.73 -2.14
N ARG A 214 17.24 -10.08 -1.51
CA ARG A 214 17.35 -11.29 -0.68
C ARG A 214 18.23 -10.95 0.54
N LYS A 215 17.72 -11.21 1.74
CA LYS A 215 18.51 -11.23 2.98
C LYS A 215 19.53 -12.36 2.87
N MET A 216 20.82 -12.03 2.89
CA MET A 216 21.86 -12.98 3.29
C MET A 216 22.20 -12.73 4.76
N MET A 217 22.64 -13.79 5.46
CA MET A 217 22.60 -13.93 6.93
C MET A 217 23.23 -12.81 7.80
N SER A 218 23.90 -11.81 7.24
CA SER A 218 24.51 -10.70 7.99
C SER A 218 24.53 -9.34 7.27
N TYR A 219 24.01 -9.22 6.04
CA TYR A 219 23.93 -7.97 5.27
C TYR A 219 22.80 -8.03 4.24
N PHE A 220 22.23 -6.86 3.94
CA PHE A 220 21.18 -6.72 2.93
C PHE A 220 21.74 -6.00 1.71
N SER A 221 21.52 -6.60 0.54
CA SER A 221 21.88 -6.02 -0.74
C SER A 221 20.73 -6.19 -1.73
N ILE A 222 20.63 -5.19 -2.58
CA ILE A 222 19.79 -5.15 -3.75
C ILE A 222 20.43 -6.03 -4.82
N HIS A 223 19.86 -7.21 -5.05
CA HIS A 223 20.34 -8.14 -6.06
C HIS A 223 19.19 -8.54 -6.98
N MET A 224 19.43 -8.43 -8.29
CA MET A 224 18.53 -9.01 -9.28
C MET A 224 18.57 -10.55 -9.14
N VAL A 225 17.65 -11.13 -8.36
CA VAL A 225 17.67 -12.57 -8.01
C VAL A 225 17.38 -13.44 -9.22
N ARG A 226 16.48 -12.98 -10.10
CA ARG A 226 16.15 -13.67 -11.34
C ARG A 226 15.63 -12.68 -12.36
N LYS A 227 16.24 -12.69 -13.55
CA LYS A 227 15.69 -12.08 -14.76
C LYS A 227 15.01 -13.22 -15.52
N ILE A 228 13.73 -13.08 -15.85
CA ILE A 228 13.12 -13.99 -16.84
C ILE A 228 13.74 -13.61 -18.20
N THR A 229 14.89 -14.23 -18.52
CA THR A 229 15.58 -14.10 -19.80
C THR A 229 15.02 -15.09 -20.82
N ASP A 230 15.32 -14.79 -22.08
CA ASP A 230 14.74 -15.29 -23.32
C ASP A 230 14.99 -16.80 -23.60
N HIS A 231 15.37 -17.59 -22.60
CA HIS A 231 15.79 -19.00 -22.72
C HIS A 231 15.01 -19.95 -21.83
N VAL A 232 13.69 -19.90 -21.93
CA VAL A 232 12.87 -21.08 -21.67
C VAL A 232 12.06 -21.33 -22.93
N VAL A 233 12.61 -22.20 -23.79
CA VAL A 233 11.86 -22.80 -24.88
C VAL A 233 10.80 -23.67 -24.23
N SER A 234 9.62 -23.10 -23.93
CA SER A 234 8.46 -23.92 -23.59
C SER A 234 8.00 -24.62 -24.87
N GLU A 235 7.43 -25.82 -24.72
CA GLU A 235 7.05 -26.75 -25.79
C GLU A 235 6.02 -26.21 -26.80
N ILE A 236 5.64 -24.92 -26.72
CA ILE A 236 4.87 -24.21 -27.76
C ILE A 236 5.48 -24.45 -29.15
N TRP A 237 6.81 -24.48 -29.26
CA TRP A 237 7.50 -24.65 -30.54
C TRP A 237 7.27 -26.01 -31.20
N LEU A 238 6.92 -27.05 -30.42
CA LEU A 238 6.68 -28.41 -30.93
C LEU A 238 5.27 -28.59 -31.52
N SER A 239 4.36 -27.62 -31.37
CA SER A 239 2.97 -27.72 -31.84
C SER A 239 2.59 -26.72 -32.95
N PHE A 240 3.51 -25.85 -33.38
CA PHE A 240 3.29 -24.94 -34.51
C PHE A 240 3.43 -25.71 -35.83
N HIS A 241 2.32 -26.23 -36.35
CA HIS A 241 2.24 -26.77 -37.71
C HIS A 241 1.14 -26.13 -38.55
N ILE A 242 0.99 -24.79 -38.55
CA ILE A 242 0.41 -24.05 -39.67
C ILE A 242 0.94 -22.60 -39.74
N GLU A 243 1.15 -22.18 -40.99
CA GLU A 243 1.37 -20.83 -41.58
C GLU A 243 2.81 -20.32 -41.78
N LYS A 244 3.20 -20.32 -43.07
CA LYS A 244 4.53 -20.02 -43.66
C LYS A 244 5.08 -18.64 -43.34
N GLU A 245 4.27 -17.73 -42.82
CA GLU A 245 4.66 -16.35 -42.51
C GLU A 245 5.34 -16.21 -41.14
N ILE A 246 4.99 -17.09 -40.18
CA ILE A 246 5.57 -17.11 -38.83
C ILE A 246 7.00 -17.72 -38.84
N ILE A 247 7.22 -18.73 -39.69
CA ILE A 247 8.54 -19.37 -39.88
C ILE A 247 9.54 -18.38 -40.51
N ALA A 248 9.06 -17.47 -41.39
CA ALA A 248 9.91 -16.47 -42.03
C ALA A 248 10.44 -15.40 -41.04
N GLN A 249 9.68 -15.09 -39.99
CA GLN A 249 10.12 -14.17 -38.93
C GLN A 249 11.08 -14.86 -37.94
N ALA A 250 10.87 -16.15 -37.65
CA ALA A 250 11.76 -16.96 -36.82
C ALA A 250 13.14 -17.19 -37.46
N ALA A 251 13.21 -17.30 -38.79
CA ALA A 251 14.48 -17.40 -39.53
C ALA A 251 15.38 -16.16 -39.41
N ARG A 252 14.85 -15.03 -38.89
CA ARG A 252 15.59 -13.80 -38.61
C ARG A 252 16.04 -13.65 -37.15
N GLY A 253 15.89 -14.67 -36.31
CA GLY A 253 16.38 -14.66 -34.92
C GLY A 253 15.55 -13.78 -33.95
N VAL A 254 14.36 -13.33 -34.35
CA VAL A 254 13.49 -12.50 -33.51
C VAL A 254 12.63 -13.42 -32.63
N SER A 255 12.90 -13.44 -31.32
CA SER A 255 12.03 -14.14 -30.36
C SER A 255 10.66 -13.47 -30.31
N PHE A 256 9.63 -14.19 -30.78
CA PHE A 256 8.24 -13.75 -30.94
C PHE A 256 7.50 -13.56 -29.59
N LEU A 257 7.98 -12.63 -28.74
CA LEU A 257 7.57 -12.37 -27.34
C LEU A 257 8.31 -13.25 -26.32
N PRO A 258 9.40 -12.75 -25.71
CA PRO A 258 10.04 -13.44 -24.59
C PRO A 258 9.34 -13.16 -23.24
N GLY A 259 9.64 -13.99 -22.24
CA GLY A 259 9.32 -13.70 -20.83
C GLY A 259 7.95 -14.21 -20.36
N ILE A 260 7.31 -13.45 -19.46
CA ILE A 260 6.05 -13.88 -18.82
C ILE A 260 4.86 -13.90 -19.81
N LYS A 261 4.90 -13.07 -20.87
CA LYS A 261 3.88 -13.08 -21.94
C LYS A 261 3.88 -14.42 -22.70
N GLN A 262 5.06 -14.95 -22.99
CA GLN A 262 5.22 -16.26 -23.62
C GLN A 262 4.61 -17.37 -22.76
N ARG A 263 4.89 -17.32 -21.45
CA ARG A 263 4.34 -18.28 -20.48
C ARG A 263 2.83 -18.16 -20.38
N LEU A 264 2.29 -16.95 -20.43
CA LEU A 264 0.86 -16.68 -20.43
C LEU A 264 0.19 -17.25 -21.67
N LEU A 265 0.73 -16.98 -22.86
CA LEU A 265 0.23 -17.55 -24.12
C LEU A 265 0.31 -19.09 -24.09
N SER A 266 1.39 -19.66 -23.56
CA SER A 266 1.55 -21.11 -23.37
C SER A 266 0.45 -21.69 -22.51
N PHE A 267 0.16 -21.03 -21.39
CA PHE A 267 -0.85 -21.45 -20.44
C PHE A 267 -2.25 -21.39 -21.06
N ILE A 268 -2.61 -20.28 -21.71
CA ILE A 268 -3.92 -20.11 -22.36
C ILE A 268 -4.10 -21.16 -23.47
N PHE A 269 -3.08 -21.39 -24.29
CA PHE A 269 -3.12 -22.40 -25.33
C PHE A 269 -3.35 -23.79 -24.75
N ARG A 270 -2.52 -24.23 -23.78
CA ARG A 270 -2.61 -25.56 -23.17
C ARG A 270 -3.94 -25.77 -22.47
N LYS A 271 -4.43 -24.77 -21.74
CA LYS A 271 -5.74 -24.81 -21.10
C LYS A 271 -6.84 -25.02 -22.14
N THR A 272 -6.87 -24.21 -23.20
CA THR A 272 -7.86 -24.32 -24.28
C THR A 272 -7.77 -25.66 -25.00
N TRP A 273 -6.57 -26.18 -25.24
CA TRP A 273 -6.34 -27.46 -25.91
C TRP A 273 -6.86 -28.65 -25.09
N ASN A 274 -6.70 -28.59 -23.77
CA ASN A 274 -7.07 -29.67 -22.85
C ASN A 274 -8.54 -29.62 -22.41
N GLU A 275 -9.30 -28.56 -22.72
CA GLU A 275 -10.73 -28.45 -22.40
C GLU A 275 -11.60 -29.46 -23.17
N GLU A 276 -11.17 -29.87 -24.37
CA GLU A 276 -11.97 -30.72 -25.26
C GLU A 276 -11.23 -32.02 -25.61
N SER A 277 -11.96 -33.12 -25.58
CA SER A 277 -11.41 -34.47 -25.84
C SER A 277 -11.41 -34.80 -27.33
N ASP A 278 -12.44 -34.34 -28.05
CA ASP A 278 -12.58 -34.56 -29.50
C ASP A 278 -11.63 -33.67 -30.31
N GLN A 279 -10.91 -34.27 -31.25
CA GLN A 279 -9.87 -33.58 -32.02
C GLN A 279 -10.43 -32.48 -32.93
N THR A 280 -11.61 -32.68 -33.52
CA THR A 280 -12.23 -31.70 -34.43
C THR A 280 -12.81 -30.51 -33.67
N LEU A 281 -13.50 -30.78 -32.57
CA LEU A 281 -14.03 -29.74 -31.67
C LEU A 281 -12.90 -28.97 -30.98
N ARG A 282 -11.79 -29.63 -30.65
CA ARG A 282 -10.59 -28.98 -30.08
C ARG A 282 -10.02 -27.93 -31.02
N VAL A 283 -9.86 -28.24 -32.31
CA VAL A 283 -9.35 -27.28 -33.30
C VAL A 283 -10.31 -26.10 -33.47
N GLN A 284 -11.62 -26.35 -33.47
CA GLN A 284 -12.63 -25.28 -33.54
C GLN A 284 -12.60 -24.38 -32.28
N HIS A 285 -12.51 -24.98 -31.09
CA HIS A 285 -12.39 -24.24 -29.84
C HIS A 285 -11.14 -23.39 -29.79
N LEU A 286 -9.99 -23.93 -30.22
CA LEU A 286 -8.73 -23.20 -30.28
C LEU A 286 -8.82 -22.00 -31.23
N LYS A 287 -9.43 -22.18 -32.42
CA LYS A 287 -9.69 -21.07 -33.35
C LYS A 287 -10.52 -19.97 -32.70
N LYS A 288 -11.61 -20.34 -32.02
CA LYS A 288 -12.56 -19.39 -31.43
C LYS A 288 -12.06 -18.69 -30.17
N LYS A 289 -11.34 -19.39 -29.29
CA LYS A 289 -10.94 -18.88 -27.95
C LYS A 289 -9.50 -18.35 -27.89
N PHE A 290 -8.59 -18.94 -28.68
CA PHE A 290 -7.17 -18.56 -28.67
C PHE A 290 -6.81 -17.71 -29.88
N TYR A 291 -6.96 -18.22 -31.10
CA TYR A 291 -6.50 -17.51 -32.30
C TYR A 291 -7.29 -16.25 -32.60
N PHE A 292 -8.62 -16.29 -32.41
CA PHE A 292 -9.47 -15.10 -32.58
C PHE A 292 -9.06 -13.93 -31.66
N HIS A 293 -8.60 -14.24 -30.44
CA HIS A 293 -8.16 -13.25 -29.44
C HIS A 293 -6.63 -13.13 -29.35
N PHE A 294 -5.89 -13.71 -30.31
CA PHE A 294 -4.43 -13.79 -30.20
C PHE A 294 -3.79 -12.42 -30.08
N GLN A 295 -4.20 -11.48 -30.94
CA GLN A 295 -3.70 -10.12 -30.91
C GLN A 295 -4.05 -9.41 -29.59
N ASP A 296 -5.27 -9.60 -29.07
CA ASP A 296 -5.68 -9.08 -27.76
C ASP A 296 -4.74 -9.57 -26.64
N TYR A 297 -4.33 -10.85 -26.66
CA TYR A 297 -3.41 -11.41 -25.67
C TYR A 297 -1.98 -10.89 -25.82
N VAL A 298 -1.51 -10.68 -27.05
CA VAL A 298 -0.19 -10.09 -27.32
C VAL A 298 -0.12 -8.65 -26.82
N ASP A 299 -1.21 -7.91 -26.99
CA ASP A 299 -1.33 -6.51 -26.61
C ASP A 299 -1.64 -6.30 -25.12
N LEU A 300 -1.86 -7.38 -24.35
CA LEU A 300 -2.01 -7.28 -22.90
C LEU A 300 -0.80 -6.58 -22.27
N ILE A 301 -1.08 -5.49 -21.58
CA ILE A 301 -0.09 -4.77 -20.78
C ILE A 301 -0.15 -5.36 -19.38
N ILE A 302 0.99 -5.86 -18.90
CA ILE A 302 1.09 -6.28 -17.50
C ILE A 302 1.16 -5.00 -16.68
N TRP A 303 0.01 -4.61 -16.17
CA TRP A 303 -0.15 -3.38 -15.43
C TRP A 303 -1.04 -3.68 -14.24
N LYS A 304 -0.67 -3.18 -13.06
CA LYS A 304 -1.66 -2.97 -12.01
C LYS A 304 -2.50 -1.76 -12.41
N VAL A 305 -3.66 -2.04 -12.98
CA VAL A 305 -4.69 -1.05 -13.34
C VAL A 305 -5.27 -0.50 -12.04
N SER A 306 -4.70 0.57 -11.53
CA SER A 306 -5.34 1.40 -10.52
C SER A 306 -5.84 2.66 -11.23
N ARG A 307 -7.12 2.58 -11.67
CA ARG A 307 -7.95 3.65 -12.26
C ARG A 307 -7.82 3.94 -13.76
N SER A 308 -8.14 2.98 -14.63
CA SER A 308 -8.64 3.30 -15.98
C SER A 308 -9.97 2.60 -16.22
N THR A 309 -10.98 3.43 -16.52
CA THR A 309 -12.27 3.18 -17.21
C THR A 309 -12.92 1.79 -17.09
N GLU A 310 -14.17 1.80 -16.64
CA GLU A 310 -15.09 0.68 -16.34
C GLU A 310 -15.37 -0.31 -17.51
N GLN A 311 -14.64 -0.20 -18.63
CA GLN A 311 -14.91 -0.92 -19.88
C GLN A 311 -13.78 -1.86 -20.35
N ASN A 312 -12.60 -1.88 -19.70
CA ASN A 312 -11.49 -2.70 -20.19
C ASN A 312 -11.54 -4.15 -19.66
N LEU A 313 -11.37 -5.12 -20.56
CA LEU A 313 -11.08 -6.51 -20.19
C LEU A 313 -9.77 -6.55 -19.39
N ALA A 314 -9.82 -7.13 -18.19
CA ALA A 314 -8.65 -7.32 -17.35
C ALA A 314 -8.59 -8.77 -16.86
N PHE A 315 -7.37 -9.30 -16.79
CA PHE A 315 -7.09 -10.66 -16.35
C PHE A 315 -6.16 -10.65 -15.14
N PHE A 316 -6.42 -11.56 -14.20
CA PHE A 316 -5.57 -11.88 -13.06
C PHE A 316 -4.86 -13.20 -13.33
N ALA A 317 -3.54 -13.17 -13.44
CA ALA A 317 -2.72 -14.38 -13.55
C ALA A 317 -2.10 -14.70 -12.19
N VAL A 318 -2.27 -15.93 -11.72
CA VAL A 318 -1.58 -16.45 -10.54
C VAL A 318 -0.27 -17.06 -11.00
N TYR A 319 0.84 -16.49 -10.55
CA TYR A 319 2.19 -16.88 -10.94
C TYR A 319 2.92 -17.51 -9.76
N ASN A 320 3.44 -18.72 -9.95
CA ASN A 320 4.30 -19.36 -8.97
C ASN A 320 5.72 -18.82 -9.13
N MET A 321 6.18 -18.11 -8.09
CA MET A 321 7.48 -17.43 -8.06
C MET A 321 8.66 -18.41 -8.02
N GLU A 322 8.47 -19.60 -7.47
CA GLU A 322 9.49 -20.63 -7.33
C GLU A 322 9.66 -21.43 -8.63
N THR A 323 8.55 -22.00 -9.13
CA THR A 323 8.56 -22.83 -10.34
C THR A 323 8.60 -22.01 -11.62
N THR A 324 8.26 -20.73 -11.55
CA THR A 324 8.12 -19.79 -12.68
C THR A 324 6.95 -20.07 -13.61
N ASP A 325 5.94 -20.81 -13.16
CA ASP A 325 4.78 -21.19 -13.96
C ASP A 325 3.56 -20.33 -13.66
N ILE A 326 2.69 -20.20 -14.66
CA ILE A 326 1.36 -19.64 -14.47
C ILE A 326 0.46 -20.78 -14.03
N VAL A 327 -0.15 -20.62 -12.85
CA VAL A 327 -0.99 -21.63 -12.21
C VAL A 327 -2.43 -21.49 -12.66
N SER A 328 -2.94 -20.26 -12.71
CA SER A 328 -4.32 -19.97 -13.10
C SER A 328 -4.45 -18.59 -13.71
N LEU A 329 -5.54 -18.40 -14.48
CA LEU A 329 -5.90 -17.15 -15.12
C LEU A 329 -7.40 -16.90 -14.93
N TYR A 330 -7.73 -15.75 -14.38
CA TYR A 330 -9.09 -15.32 -14.08
C TYR A 330 -9.42 -14.01 -14.80
N GLN A 331 -10.66 -13.84 -15.24
CA GLN A 331 -11.17 -12.53 -15.66
C GLN A 331 -11.55 -11.70 -14.43
N ASN A 332 -11.55 -10.37 -14.56
CA ASN A 332 -11.97 -9.46 -13.48
C ASN A 332 -13.45 -9.58 -13.05
N SER A 333 -14.26 -10.32 -13.81
CA SER A 333 -15.64 -10.70 -13.46
C SER A 333 -15.77 -12.13 -12.92
N SER A 334 -14.66 -12.82 -12.61
CA SER A 334 -14.68 -14.19 -12.11
C SER A 334 -15.25 -14.27 -10.69
N GLU A 335 -16.36 -15.00 -10.54
CA GLU A 335 -16.95 -15.28 -9.22
C GLU A 335 -16.09 -16.24 -8.38
N GLU A 336 -15.31 -17.11 -9.02
CA GLU A 336 -14.36 -18.01 -8.36
C GLU A 336 -13.22 -17.22 -7.68
N LEU A 337 -12.60 -16.28 -8.41
CA LEU A 337 -11.57 -15.42 -7.80
C LEU A 337 -12.15 -14.57 -6.68
N TYR A 338 -13.38 -14.07 -6.86
CA TYR A 338 -14.05 -13.29 -5.84
C TYR A 338 -14.39 -14.13 -4.60
N SER A 339 -14.80 -15.40 -4.74
CA SER A 339 -15.05 -16.26 -3.59
C SER A 339 -13.76 -16.53 -2.82
N LEU A 340 -12.65 -16.82 -3.51
CA LEU A 340 -11.32 -16.94 -2.89
C LEU A 340 -10.92 -15.66 -2.15
N PHE A 341 -11.18 -14.49 -2.75
CA PHE A 341 -10.96 -13.20 -2.11
C PHE A 341 -11.84 -12.95 -0.88
N GLU A 342 -13.10 -13.37 -0.91
CA GLU A 342 -14.03 -13.22 0.21
C GLU A 342 -13.61 -14.10 1.40
N TYR A 343 -13.17 -15.35 1.15
CA TYR A 343 -12.74 -16.28 2.19
C TYR A 343 -11.31 -16.06 2.69
N PHE A 344 -10.38 -15.72 1.80
CA PHE A 344 -8.93 -15.66 2.08
C PHE A 344 -8.34 -14.27 1.92
N TYR A 345 -9.09 -13.20 2.21
CA TYR A 345 -8.67 -11.81 1.99
C TYR A 345 -7.27 -11.49 2.49
N ASP A 346 -6.94 -11.91 3.72
CA ASP A 346 -5.66 -11.60 4.35
C ASP A 346 -4.46 -12.21 3.58
N HIS A 347 -4.69 -13.25 2.76
CA HIS A 347 -3.67 -13.87 1.90
C HIS A 347 -3.40 -13.06 0.62
N PHE A 348 -4.29 -12.13 0.24
CA PHE A 348 -4.06 -11.18 -0.86
C PHE A 348 -3.22 -9.97 -0.43
N HIS A 349 -2.88 -9.89 0.86
CA HIS A 349 -1.99 -8.88 1.44
C HIS A 349 -0.70 -9.54 1.94
N THR A 350 0.32 -8.72 2.17
CA THR A 350 1.55 -9.16 2.84
C THR A 350 1.22 -9.67 4.24
N ASN A 351 1.65 -10.89 4.56
CA ASN A 351 1.24 -11.63 5.75
C ASN A 351 1.38 -10.80 7.05
N PRO A 352 0.28 -10.34 7.66
CA PRO A 352 0.34 -9.58 8.90
C PRO A 352 0.71 -10.45 10.11
N GLN A 353 0.67 -11.79 10.00
CA GLN A 353 0.78 -12.70 11.14
C GLN A 353 2.15 -12.72 11.83
N ASN A 354 3.21 -12.27 11.16
CA ASN A 354 4.54 -12.19 11.77
C ASN A 354 4.76 -10.90 12.58
N SER A 355 3.90 -9.89 12.43
CA SER A 355 3.99 -8.65 13.22
C SER A 355 2.91 -8.62 14.30
N SER A 356 3.29 -8.32 15.54
CA SER A 356 2.32 -8.07 16.61
C SER A 356 1.37 -6.89 16.30
N HIS A 357 1.70 -6.10 15.28
CA HIS A 357 1.07 -4.86 14.83
C HIS A 357 -0.05 -5.11 13.80
N GLY A 358 0.06 -6.17 13.00
CA GLY A 358 -0.97 -6.61 12.06
C GLY A 358 -2.31 -6.96 12.73
N ASN A 359 -2.30 -7.21 14.04
CA ASN A 359 -3.50 -7.52 14.82
C ASN A 359 -4.56 -6.40 14.84
N PHE A 360 -4.21 -5.16 14.53
CA PHE A 360 -5.18 -4.04 14.52
C PHE A 360 -5.73 -3.72 13.13
N ILE A 361 -5.17 -4.34 12.09
CA ILE A 361 -5.65 -4.17 10.73
C ILE A 361 -6.95 -4.95 10.57
N SER A 362 -8.05 -4.23 10.34
CA SER A 362 -9.37 -4.83 10.16
C SER A 362 -9.61 -5.20 8.70
N SER A 363 -9.98 -6.46 8.48
CA SER A 363 -10.40 -7.00 7.19
C SER A 363 -11.70 -7.78 7.32
N HIS A 364 -12.38 -8.06 6.20
CA HIS A 364 -13.58 -8.91 6.25
C HIS A 364 -13.28 -10.38 6.58
N SER A 365 -12.03 -10.83 6.51
CA SER A 365 -11.63 -12.16 6.96
C SER A 365 -11.38 -12.23 8.48
N ASN A 366 -10.91 -11.14 9.10
CA ASN A 366 -10.49 -11.14 10.51
C ASN A 366 -11.38 -10.31 11.45
N ASN A 367 -12.32 -9.51 10.91
CA ASN A 367 -13.17 -8.60 11.68
C ASN A 367 -14.63 -8.71 11.26
N VAL A 368 -15.50 -9.07 12.21
CA VAL A 368 -16.95 -9.23 11.98
C VAL A 368 -17.63 -7.94 11.54
N HIS A 369 -17.17 -6.78 12.00
CA HIS A 369 -17.73 -5.48 11.61
C HIS A 369 -17.36 -5.12 10.17
N ALA A 370 -16.12 -5.41 9.75
CA ALA A 370 -15.71 -5.23 8.36
C ALA A 370 -16.50 -6.17 7.43
N LEU A 371 -16.71 -7.42 7.87
CA LEU A 371 -17.52 -8.40 7.13
C LEU A 371 -18.98 -7.96 6.99
N ASP A 372 -19.58 -7.43 8.06
CA ASP A 372 -20.96 -6.92 8.04
C ASP A 372 -21.11 -5.70 7.11
N GLN A 373 -20.12 -4.81 7.10
CA GLN A 373 -20.06 -3.70 6.14
C GLN A 373 -20.01 -4.22 4.70
N LEU A 374 -19.14 -5.20 4.41
CA LEU A 374 -19.04 -5.81 3.08
C LEU A 374 -20.37 -6.45 2.65
N ARG A 375 -21.00 -7.22 3.52
CA ARG A 375 -22.32 -7.84 3.28
C ARG A 375 -23.39 -6.79 3.03
N THR A 376 -23.39 -5.69 3.79
CA THR A 376 -24.32 -4.58 3.59
C THR A 376 -24.12 -3.92 2.22
N ILE A 377 -22.87 -3.71 1.78
CA ILE A 377 -22.56 -3.16 0.46
C ILE A 377 -23.03 -4.12 -0.63
N LYS A 378 -22.76 -5.42 -0.47
CA LYS A 378 -23.19 -6.49 -1.41
C LYS A 378 -24.72 -6.53 -1.55
N ASN A 379 -25.44 -6.48 -0.43
CA ASN A 379 -26.91 -6.49 -0.41
C ASN A 379 -27.51 -5.21 -1.03
N LYS A 380 -26.91 -4.04 -0.78
CA LYS A 380 -27.35 -2.78 -1.40
C LYS A 380 -27.07 -2.72 -2.90
N ALA A 381 -26.11 -3.49 -3.38
CA ALA A 381 -25.67 -3.41 -4.77
C ALA A 381 -26.79 -3.79 -5.76
N ASN A 382 -27.79 -4.61 -5.39
CA ASN A 382 -29.07 -4.95 -6.10
C ASN A 382 -29.05 -5.13 -7.63
N SER A 383 -27.89 -5.05 -8.26
CA SER A 383 -27.62 -4.96 -9.70
C SER A 383 -26.42 -5.85 -9.98
N THR A 384 -26.63 -6.79 -10.90
CA THR A 384 -25.69 -7.72 -11.53
C THR A 384 -24.44 -8.06 -10.71
N SER A 385 -24.38 -9.26 -10.11
CA SER A 385 -23.24 -9.78 -9.32
C SER A 385 -21.88 -9.46 -9.96
N GLN A 386 -21.80 -9.53 -11.29
CA GLN A 386 -20.61 -9.22 -12.08
C GLN A 386 -20.08 -7.79 -11.95
N GLN A 387 -20.93 -6.76 -11.86
CA GLN A 387 -20.46 -5.37 -11.67
C GLN A 387 -19.89 -5.16 -10.28
N PHE A 388 -20.53 -5.75 -9.26
CA PHE A 388 -20.01 -5.76 -7.90
C PHE A 388 -18.66 -6.48 -7.81
N VAL A 389 -18.54 -7.67 -8.42
CA VAL A 389 -17.29 -8.42 -8.50
C VAL A 389 -16.20 -7.58 -9.17
N LYS A 390 -16.46 -6.99 -10.35
CA LYS A 390 -15.50 -6.11 -11.03
C LYS A 390 -15.03 -4.96 -10.14
N LYS A 391 -15.95 -4.33 -9.40
CA LYS A 391 -15.62 -3.25 -8.46
C LYS A 391 -14.74 -3.71 -7.31
N MET A 392 -15.01 -4.89 -6.73
CA MET A 392 -14.21 -5.45 -5.65
C MET A 392 -12.82 -5.86 -6.14
N MET A 393 -12.75 -6.52 -7.29
CA MET A 393 -11.50 -6.99 -7.89
C MET A 393 -10.63 -5.86 -8.44
N ALA A 394 -11.19 -4.68 -8.73
CA ALA A 394 -10.42 -3.51 -9.20
C ALA A 394 -9.35 -3.02 -8.20
N SER A 395 -9.42 -3.44 -6.95
CA SER A 395 -8.41 -3.13 -5.92
C SER A 395 -7.21 -4.07 -5.93
N LEU A 396 -7.31 -5.23 -6.59
CA LEU A 396 -6.25 -6.22 -6.68
C LEU A 396 -5.27 -5.91 -7.83
N PRO A 397 -3.99 -6.29 -7.70
CA PRO A 397 -3.37 -6.74 -6.45
C PRO A 397 -3.21 -5.56 -5.46
N TYR A 398 -3.36 -5.80 -4.15
CA TYR A 398 -3.26 -4.73 -3.16
C TYR A 398 -1.86 -4.12 -3.11
N THR A 399 -1.73 -2.89 -2.64
CA THR A 399 -0.40 -2.29 -2.41
C THR A 399 0.12 -2.75 -1.04
N CYS A 400 1.37 -3.25 -0.99
CA CYS A 400 2.04 -3.59 0.27
C CYS A 400 2.11 -2.38 1.22
N GLN A 401 1.89 -2.61 2.52
CA GLN A 401 2.04 -1.58 3.57
C GLN A 401 1.23 -0.29 3.30
N SER A 402 0.06 -0.43 2.69
CA SER A 402 -0.84 0.68 2.37
C SER A 402 -1.87 0.99 3.47
N GLN A 403 -1.92 0.17 4.51
CA GLN A 403 -2.83 0.32 5.64
C GLN A 403 -2.04 0.69 6.89
N SER A 404 -2.55 1.66 7.64
CA SER A 404 -2.05 2.00 8.97
C SER A 404 -2.38 0.88 9.96
N PRO A 405 -1.41 0.38 10.74
CA PRO A 405 -1.66 -0.60 11.80
C PRO A 405 -2.17 0.05 13.10
N SER A 406 -2.56 1.33 13.07
CA SER A 406 -2.96 2.04 14.29
C SER A 406 -4.27 1.45 14.86
N PRO A 407 -4.35 1.19 16.18
CA PRO A 407 -5.54 0.64 16.83
C PRO A 407 -6.77 1.55 16.71
N TYR A 408 -6.57 2.84 16.40
CA TYR A 408 -7.67 3.77 16.18
C TYR A 408 -8.47 3.50 14.91
N PHE A 409 -7.93 2.70 13.98
CA PHE A 409 -8.63 2.20 12.81
C PHE A 409 -9.18 0.77 12.97
N ASP A 410 -9.07 0.18 14.16
CA ASP A 410 -9.66 -1.14 14.43
C ASP A 410 -11.20 -1.02 14.52
N LEU A 411 -11.89 -1.66 13.58
CA LEU A 411 -13.35 -1.63 13.46
C LEU A 411 -14.06 -2.40 14.58
N SER A 412 -13.32 -3.17 15.40
CA SER A 412 -13.84 -3.74 16.65
C SER A 412 -13.82 -2.75 17.82
N LEU A 413 -13.06 -1.65 17.70
CA LEU A 413 -12.94 -0.62 18.74
C LEU A 413 -13.79 0.61 18.43
N PHE A 414 -13.66 1.15 17.22
CA PHE A 414 -14.25 2.42 16.85
C PHE A 414 -15.08 2.35 15.57
N ARG A 415 -16.20 3.07 15.59
CA ARG A 415 -16.99 3.44 14.41
C ARG A 415 -16.64 4.88 14.03
N TYR A 416 -16.29 5.08 12.77
CA TYR A 416 -15.97 6.39 12.18
C TYR A 416 -16.44 6.41 10.73
N ASP A 417 -16.46 7.60 10.11
CA ASP A 417 -16.84 7.74 8.70
C ASP A 417 -15.64 7.47 7.79
N GLU A 418 -15.63 6.28 7.16
CA GLU A 418 -14.55 5.85 6.25
C GLU A 418 -14.36 6.74 5.02
N LYS A 419 -15.39 7.52 4.64
CA LYS A 419 -15.30 8.48 3.54
C LYS A 419 -14.43 9.69 3.90
N LEU A 420 -14.37 10.02 5.20
CA LEU A 420 -13.59 11.15 5.71
C LEU A 420 -12.19 10.71 6.17
N ILE A 421 -12.07 9.51 6.76
CA ILE A 421 -10.81 8.99 7.28
C ILE A 421 -10.77 7.46 7.19
N SER A 422 -9.65 6.87 6.79
CA SER A 422 -9.53 5.42 6.68
C SER A 422 -8.13 4.94 7.03
N ALA A 423 -7.99 3.65 7.38
CA ALA A 423 -6.69 3.01 7.56
C ALA A 423 -5.83 3.07 6.30
N ILE A 424 -6.45 3.08 5.11
CA ILE A 424 -5.73 3.15 3.83
C ILE A 424 -5.14 4.55 3.66
N ASP A 425 -3.83 4.59 3.42
CA ASP A 425 -3.02 5.76 3.18
C ASP A 425 -3.37 6.44 1.83
N ARG A 426 -4.37 7.33 1.88
CA ARG A 426 -4.84 8.12 0.74
C ARG A 426 -5.37 9.46 1.20
N HIS A 427 -5.19 10.47 0.35
CA HIS A 427 -5.79 11.78 0.56
C HIS A 427 -7.33 11.70 0.53
N ARG A 428 -7.96 12.53 1.34
CA ARG A 428 -9.41 12.69 1.47
C ARG A 428 -9.79 14.15 1.30
N HIS A 429 -11.06 14.41 1.00
CA HIS A 429 -11.56 15.79 1.03
C HIS A 429 -11.54 16.30 2.46
N CYS A 430 -11.03 17.52 2.64
CA CYS A 430 -11.04 18.16 3.94
C CYS A 430 -12.47 18.43 4.40
N THR A 431 -12.78 18.11 5.64
CA THR A 431 -14.05 18.43 6.31
C THR A 431 -13.85 19.57 7.29
N GLU A 432 -14.80 20.48 7.38
CA GLU A 432 -14.81 21.52 8.42
C GLU A 432 -15.25 20.95 9.78
N HIS A 433 -16.07 19.89 9.76
CA HIS A 433 -16.58 19.29 10.98
C HIS A 433 -15.61 18.25 11.56
N PRO A 434 -15.53 18.13 12.90
CA PRO A 434 -14.71 17.13 13.56
C PRO A 434 -15.17 15.70 13.20
N ILE A 435 -14.22 14.84 12.85
CA ILE A 435 -14.45 13.43 12.59
C ILE A 435 -14.57 12.71 13.93
N LYS A 436 -15.71 12.07 14.19
CA LYS A 436 -16.01 11.41 15.47
C LYS A 436 -15.59 9.95 15.43
N PHE A 437 -14.88 9.52 16.47
CA PHE A 437 -14.60 8.10 16.74
C PHE A 437 -15.50 7.63 17.88
N ILE A 438 -16.46 6.78 17.55
CA ILE A 438 -17.52 6.32 18.45
C ILE A 438 -17.19 4.91 18.91
N SER A 439 -17.38 4.62 20.19
CA SER A 439 -17.17 3.27 20.72
C SER A 439 -18.12 2.26 20.07
N VAL A 440 -17.58 1.14 19.58
CA VAL A 440 -18.40 0.03 19.05
C VAL A 440 -19.26 -0.59 20.16
N LYS A 441 -18.71 -0.73 21.37
CA LYS A 441 -19.42 -1.30 22.53
C LYS A 441 -20.46 -0.36 23.12
N GLN A 442 -20.27 0.95 22.97
CA GLN A 442 -21.14 1.98 23.51
C GLN A 442 -21.48 2.96 22.37
N PRO A 443 -22.47 2.63 21.51
CA PRO A 443 -22.73 3.36 20.27
C PRO A 443 -23.05 4.86 20.43
N ASN A 444 -23.44 5.29 21.63
CA ASN A 444 -23.75 6.70 21.92
C ASN A 444 -22.58 7.45 22.57
N VAL A 445 -21.42 6.80 22.73
CA VAL A 445 -20.25 7.38 23.39
C VAL A 445 -19.18 7.71 22.34
N VAL A 446 -19.01 9.00 22.08
CA VAL A 446 -17.87 9.52 21.31
C VAL A 446 -16.63 9.45 22.20
N LYS A 447 -15.63 8.67 21.78
CA LYS A 447 -14.39 8.49 22.54
C LYS A 447 -13.39 9.60 22.29
N PHE A 448 -13.24 10.03 21.05
CA PHE A 448 -12.44 11.20 20.69
C PHE A 448 -12.89 11.77 19.34
N LYS A 449 -12.34 12.93 18.98
CA LYS A 449 -12.60 13.61 17.71
C LYS A 449 -11.29 14.05 17.08
N ILE A 450 -11.21 13.97 15.75
CA ILE A 450 -10.11 14.53 14.97
C ILE A 450 -10.64 15.77 14.25
N LYS A 451 -10.01 16.91 14.50
CA LYS A 451 -10.34 18.18 13.86
C LYS A 451 -9.28 18.50 12.81
N PRO A 452 -9.54 18.26 11.51
CA PRO A 452 -8.59 18.67 10.48
C PRO A 452 -8.60 20.20 10.29
N GLY A 453 -9.75 20.88 10.39
CA GLY A 453 -9.85 22.33 10.15
C GLY A 453 -9.42 23.22 11.32
N SER A 454 -8.97 24.44 10.99
CA SER A 454 -8.73 25.52 11.95
C SER A 454 -10.05 26.05 12.53
N ASP A 455 -10.11 26.35 13.82
CA ASP A 455 -11.28 26.98 14.46
C ASP A 455 -11.43 28.49 14.06
N SER A 456 -10.52 29.05 13.24
CA SER A 456 -10.63 30.40 12.69
C SER A 456 -11.66 30.43 11.55
N GLY A 457 -12.72 31.24 11.75
CA GLY A 457 -13.86 31.37 10.85
C GLY A 457 -13.48 31.46 9.37
N ALA A 458 -14.24 30.71 8.56
CA ALA A 458 -14.11 30.64 7.12
C ALA A 458 -14.18 32.03 6.47
N SER A 459 -13.13 32.40 5.73
CA SER A 459 -13.21 33.46 4.72
C SER A 459 -12.90 32.98 3.30
N ASP A 460 -12.60 31.69 3.08
CA ASP A 460 -12.43 31.20 1.71
C ASP A 460 -12.84 29.74 1.53
N SER A 461 -14.13 29.56 1.22
CA SER A 461 -14.81 28.30 0.94
C SER A 461 -14.61 27.80 -0.51
N ARG A 462 -13.81 28.51 -1.32
CA ARG A 462 -13.64 28.19 -2.75
C ARG A 462 -12.46 27.27 -3.07
N ALA A 463 -11.46 27.17 -2.20
CA ALA A 463 -10.29 26.33 -2.45
C ALA A 463 -10.55 24.87 -2.06
N LYS A 464 -10.39 23.93 -3.02
CA LYS A 464 -10.45 22.49 -2.75
C LYS A 464 -9.27 22.10 -1.86
N ARG A 465 -9.53 21.83 -0.58
CA ARG A 465 -8.54 21.34 0.38
C ARG A 465 -8.59 19.82 0.49
N ILE A 466 -7.44 19.20 0.51
CA ILE A 466 -7.30 17.77 0.79
C ILE A 466 -6.65 17.58 2.16
N SER A 467 -6.97 16.47 2.80
CA SER A 467 -6.40 16.08 4.08
C SER A 467 -5.82 14.67 4.03
N SER A 468 -4.68 14.48 4.67
CA SER A 468 -4.12 13.18 5.00
C SER A 468 -3.97 13.04 6.51
N PHE A 469 -3.96 11.81 6.99
CA PHE A 469 -3.94 11.52 8.43
C PHE A 469 -2.88 10.47 8.72
N LEU A 470 -1.95 10.80 9.60
CA LEU A 470 -0.90 9.88 10.03
C LEU A 470 -1.11 9.57 11.51
N PHE A 471 -1.54 8.35 11.82
CA PHE A 471 -1.67 7.88 13.20
C PHE A 471 -0.45 7.09 13.61
N HIS A 472 0.04 7.35 14.82
CA HIS A 472 1.07 6.54 15.42
C HIS A 472 0.53 5.12 15.68
N PRO A 473 1.32 4.06 15.45
CA PRO A 473 0.88 2.68 15.65
C PRO A 473 0.57 2.31 17.10
N PHE A 474 1.19 2.98 18.09
CA PHE A 474 1.03 2.65 19.53
C PHE A 474 0.56 3.78 20.44
N PHE A 475 0.85 5.03 20.06
CA PHE A 475 0.67 6.15 20.96
C PHE A 475 -0.59 6.89 20.54
N PRO A 476 -1.29 7.53 21.49
CA PRO A 476 -2.42 8.40 21.18
C PRO A 476 -1.88 9.69 20.56
N LEU A 477 -1.33 9.59 19.35
CA LEU A 477 -0.68 10.64 18.59
C LEU A 477 -1.10 10.49 17.13
N ALA A 478 -1.59 11.57 16.54
CA ALA A 478 -1.92 11.63 15.13
C ALA A 478 -1.61 13.02 14.56
N LEU A 479 -1.26 13.07 13.28
CA LEU A 479 -1.15 14.29 12.51
C LEU A 479 -2.34 14.36 11.55
N SER A 480 -3.00 15.51 11.47
CA SER A 480 -3.82 15.86 10.31
C SER A 480 -3.08 16.89 9.48
N ILE A 481 -2.89 16.58 8.20
CA ILE A 481 -2.10 17.40 7.28
C ILE A 481 -3.04 17.89 6.21
N GLN A 482 -3.17 19.20 6.07
CA GLN A 482 -4.02 19.84 5.08
C GLN A 482 -3.16 20.43 3.97
N GLN A 483 -3.52 20.12 2.74
CA GLN A 483 -2.88 20.70 1.56
C GLN A 483 -3.93 21.47 0.77
N THR A 484 -3.61 22.72 0.50
CA THR A 484 -4.38 23.61 -0.37
C THR A 484 -3.45 24.07 -1.50
N TYR A 485 -3.99 24.12 -2.72
CA TYR A 485 -3.19 24.52 -3.88
C TYR A 485 -2.56 25.90 -3.66
N MET A 486 -1.24 26.01 -3.85
CA MET A 486 -0.44 27.24 -3.70
C MET A 486 -0.44 27.87 -2.29
N GLN A 487 -0.86 27.13 -1.26
CA GLN A 487 -0.73 27.57 0.14
C GLN A 487 0.21 26.64 0.92
N PRO A 488 0.83 27.13 1.99
CA PRO A 488 1.59 26.29 2.91
C PRO A 488 0.75 25.14 3.44
N THR A 489 1.42 24.02 3.70
CA THR A 489 0.80 22.87 4.36
C THR A 489 0.45 23.24 5.80
N VAL A 490 -0.80 23.02 6.21
CA VAL A 490 -1.22 23.21 7.60
C VAL A 490 -1.20 21.85 8.29
N VAL A 491 -0.50 21.75 9.42
CA VAL A 491 -0.41 20.51 10.20
C VAL A 491 -1.02 20.73 11.57
N ASN A 492 -1.95 19.86 11.96
CA ASN A 492 -2.43 19.81 13.34
C ASN A 492 -1.96 18.53 14.00
N LEU A 493 -1.71 18.63 15.29
CA LEU A 493 -1.27 17.53 16.11
C LEU A 493 -2.35 17.14 17.11
N HIS A 494 -2.79 15.90 17.07
CA HIS A 494 -3.77 15.32 17.98
C HIS A 494 -3.05 14.38 18.93
N PHE A 495 -3.06 14.65 20.23
CA PHE A 495 -2.39 13.79 21.21
C PHE A 495 -3.14 13.69 22.53
N ARG A 496 -2.69 12.82 23.43
CA ARG A 496 -3.26 12.70 24.78
C ARG A 496 -2.41 13.43 25.82
N ARG A 497 -2.89 14.54 26.37
CA ARG A 497 -2.20 15.25 27.46
C ARG A 497 -2.02 14.38 28.71
#